data_AF-A0A7V8WCH3-F1
#
_entry.id   AF-A0A7V8WCH3-F1
#
_cell.length_a   1.000
_cell.length_b   1.000
_cell.length_c   1.000
_cell.angle_alpha   90.00
_cell.angle_beta   90.00
_cell.angle_gamma   90.00
#
_symmetry.space_group_name_H-M   'P 1'
#
loop_
_entity.id
_entity.type
_entity.pdbx_description
1 polymer ?
#
loop_
_entity_poly.entity_id
_entity_poly.type
_entity_poly.pdbx_seq_one_letter_code
_entity_poly.pdbx_strand_id
1 'polypeptide(L)'
;MNIQKDYVKIERVNTRLGMLPLIAAGCLLVTGCSSEKTPDASAAPTKTSTRQIYGGSLPPLPPPQYQLPRPIEVVQAVYDFAGRRPDVLQYVPCFCGCQASGHVGNDDCFVSSRDASGKPTWDLHGMG
;
A
#
# COMPACT_ATOMS: atom_id res chain seq x y z
N MET A 1 43.97 28.39 4.31
CA MET A 1 43.49 27.17 3.63
C MET A 1 41.97 27.14 3.77
N ASN A 2 41.18 27.52 2.75
CA ASN A 2 40.76 26.70 1.58
C ASN A 2 40.21 25.35 2.04
N ILE A 3 38.91 25.05 1.88
CA ILE A 3 38.35 24.49 0.64
C ILE A 3 36.88 24.93 0.44
N GLN A 4 36.58 25.28 -0.81
CA GLN A 4 35.31 25.66 -1.42
C GLN A 4 34.29 24.51 -1.30
N LYS A 5 33.03 24.69 -0.89
CA LYS A 5 31.86 25.00 -1.73
C LYS A 5 31.83 24.31 -3.10
N ASP A 6 31.76 22.98 -3.12
CA ASP A 6 31.33 22.22 -4.29
C ASP A 6 29.86 21.80 -4.13
N TYR A 7 28.99 22.78 -4.31
CA TYR A 7 27.56 22.56 -4.53
C TYR A 7 27.40 21.99 -5.95
N VAL A 8 26.97 20.73 -6.04
CA VAL A 8 26.72 20.03 -7.31
C VAL A 8 25.69 20.82 -8.11
N LYS A 9 26.19 21.52 -9.14
CA LYS A 9 25.41 22.21 -10.16
C LYS A 9 24.76 21.15 -11.05
N ILE A 10 23.52 20.76 -10.74
CA ILE A 10 22.71 19.95 -11.65
C ILE A 10 22.22 20.89 -12.77
N GLU A 11 22.99 20.95 -13.85
CA GLU A 11 22.59 21.65 -15.07
C GLU A 11 21.42 20.89 -15.70
N ARG A 12 20.27 21.56 -15.81
CA ARG A 12 19.12 21.09 -16.58
C ARG A 12 19.55 21.00 -18.04
N VAL A 13 19.78 19.77 -18.52
CA VAL A 13 19.90 19.47 -19.96
C VAL A 13 18.53 19.71 -20.58
N ASN A 14 18.37 20.91 -21.15
CA ASN A 14 17.17 21.36 -21.83
C ASN A 14 17.26 20.92 -23.30
N THR A 15 16.96 19.64 -23.57
CA THR A 15 16.92 19.10 -24.93
C THR A 15 15.66 19.57 -25.65
N ARG A 16 15.67 20.83 -26.10
CA ARG A 16 14.72 21.37 -27.08
C ARG A 16 15.31 21.15 -28.47
N LEU A 17 15.13 19.96 -29.03
CA LEU A 17 15.54 19.68 -30.42
C LEU A 17 14.44 18.92 -31.17
N GLY A 18 13.71 19.67 -32.01
CA GLY A 18 13.09 19.17 -33.23
C GLY A 18 11.66 18.59 -33.16
N MET A 19 10.64 19.45 -33.15
CA MET A 19 9.35 19.13 -33.78
C MET A 19 9.12 20.12 -34.93
N LEU A 20 9.40 19.70 -36.17
CA LEU A 20 8.83 20.31 -37.36
C LEU A 20 7.59 19.49 -37.75
N PRO A 21 6.36 20.03 -37.71
CA PRO A 21 5.23 19.37 -38.32
C PRO A 21 5.17 19.76 -39.81
N LEU A 22 5.50 18.81 -40.68
CA LEU A 22 5.08 18.86 -42.08
C LEU A 22 3.58 18.54 -42.11
N ILE A 23 2.77 19.59 -42.30
CA ILE A 23 1.33 19.50 -42.49
C ILE A 23 1.09 18.90 -43.88
N ALA A 24 0.77 17.61 -43.94
CA ALA A 24 0.18 16.98 -45.11
C ALA A 24 -1.31 16.76 -44.83
N ALA A 25 -2.14 17.54 -45.53
CA ALA A 25 -3.58 17.42 -45.56
C ALA A 25 -3.98 16.03 -46.08
N GLY A 26 -4.74 15.30 -45.28
CA GLY A 26 -5.32 14.01 -45.64
C GLY A 26 -6.57 13.77 -44.81
N CYS A 27 -7.71 14.28 -45.28
CA CYS A 27 -9.02 14.04 -44.72
C CYS A 27 -9.40 12.57 -44.98
N LEU A 28 -9.27 11.71 -43.96
CA LEU A 28 -9.92 10.41 -43.91
C LEU A 28 -10.80 10.38 -42.65
N LEU A 29 -12.11 10.41 -42.86
CA LEU A 29 -13.12 10.22 -41.83
C LEU A 29 -13.07 8.75 -41.38
N VAL A 30 -12.28 8.46 -40.35
CA VAL A 30 -12.38 7.21 -39.61
C VAL A 30 -13.33 7.46 -38.44
N THR A 31 -14.54 6.91 -38.52
CA THR A 31 -15.39 6.64 -37.35
C THR A 31 -14.67 5.61 -36.48
N GLY A 32 -13.80 6.11 -35.59
CA GLY A 32 -13.22 5.33 -34.50
C GLY A 32 -14.12 5.40 -33.29
N CYS A 33 -14.69 4.26 -32.87
CA CYS A 33 -15.15 4.12 -31.49
C CYS A 33 -13.95 4.38 -30.58
N SER A 34 -14.02 5.48 -29.82
CA SER A 34 -13.12 5.72 -28.71
C SER A 34 -13.48 4.71 -27.61
N SER A 35 -12.91 3.51 -27.68
CA SER A 35 -12.74 2.69 -26.49
C SER A 35 -11.61 3.33 -25.70
N GLU A 36 -12.02 4.18 -24.76
CA GLU A 36 -11.18 4.67 -23.68
C GLU A 36 -10.60 3.44 -22.99
N LYS A 37 -9.32 3.16 -23.23
CA LYS A 37 -8.55 2.27 -22.37
C LYS A 37 -8.39 3.04 -21.06
N THR A 38 -9.39 2.92 -20.18
CA THR A 38 -9.21 3.20 -18.76
C THR A 38 -7.89 2.56 -18.35
N PRO A 39 -6.97 3.29 -17.71
CA PRO A 39 -5.89 2.63 -17.00
C PRO A 39 -6.61 1.71 -16.03
N ASP A 40 -6.39 0.41 -16.19
CA ASP A 40 -6.87 -0.59 -15.26
C ASP A 40 -6.54 -0.08 -13.87
N ALA A 41 -7.57 0.37 -13.15
CA ALA A 41 -7.52 0.43 -11.71
C ALA A 41 -7.18 -1.01 -11.33
N SER A 42 -5.90 -1.20 -11.01
CA SER A 42 -5.22 -2.47 -10.82
C SER A 42 -6.21 -3.52 -10.37
N ALA A 43 -6.55 -4.43 -11.30
CA ALA A 43 -7.39 -5.57 -11.05
C ALA A 43 -7.03 -6.11 -9.66
N ALA A 44 -8.03 -6.14 -8.76
CA ALA A 44 -7.87 -6.81 -7.49
C ALA A 44 -7.30 -8.21 -7.78
N PRO A 45 -6.20 -8.62 -7.13
CA PRO A 45 -5.60 -9.91 -7.45
C PRO A 45 -6.61 -11.02 -7.15
N THR A 46 -7.01 -11.74 -8.20
CA THR A 46 -7.69 -13.03 -8.11
C THR A 46 -6.71 -14.05 -7.55
N LYS A 47 -6.46 -13.99 -6.25
CA LYS A 47 -5.98 -15.10 -5.44
C LYS A 47 -6.72 -15.05 -4.11
N THR A 48 -7.97 -15.53 -4.13
CA THR A 48 -8.71 -15.85 -2.91
C THR A 48 -8.08 -17.09 -2.27
N SER A 49 -6.89 -16.91 -1.70
CA SER A 49 -6.43 -17.76 -0.61
C SER A 49 -7.11 -17.19 0.63
N THR A 50 -8.34 -17.62 0.92
CA THR A 50 -9.06 -17.15 2.11
C THR A 50 -8.21 -17.48 3.33
N ARG A 51 -7.60 -16.45 3.93
CA ARG A 51 -6.75 -16.60 5.11
C ARG A 51 -7.59 -17.24 6.22
N GLN A 52 -7.07 -18.29 6.85
CA GLN A 52 -7.81 -19.11 7.81
C GLN A 52 -8.31 -18.26 8.99
N ILE A 53 -9.58 -18.47 9.35
CA ILE A 53 -10.23 -17.78 10.48
C ILE A 53 -9.91 -18.53 11.77
N TYR A 54 -9.40 -17.79 12.76
CA TYR A 54 -9.08 -18.34 14.06
C TYR A 54 -10.25 -18.17 15.05
N GLY A 55 -10.80 -19.29 15.52
CA GLY A 55 -11.91 -19.31 16.48
C GLY A 55 -11.50 -19.39 17.95
N GLY A 56 -10.21 -19.57 18.25
CA GLY A 56 -9.71 -19.75 19.61
C GLY A 56 -9.51 -18.43 20.40
N SER A 57 -8.89 -18.55 21.57
CA SER A 57 -8.48 -17.39 22.37
C SER A 57 -7.31 -16.67 21.70
N LEU A 58 -7.49 -15.38 21.43
CA LEU A 58 -6.42 -14.54 20.89
C LEU A 58 -5.28 -14.39 21.92
N PRO A 59 -4.03 -14.27 21.45
CA PRO A 59 -2.93 -13.93 22.35
C PRO A 59 -3.12 -12.53 22.92
N PRO A 60 -2.71 -12.26 24.17
CA PRO A 60 -2.81 -10.94 24.75
C PRO A 60 -1.94 -9.94 23.97
N LEU A 61 -2.40 -8.70 23.85
CA LEU A 61 -1.57 -7.62 23.35
C LEU A 61 -0.52 -7.25 24.40
N PRO A 62 0.72 -6.98 24.00
CA PRO A 62 1.71 -6.42 24.91
C PRO A 62 1.26 -5.01 25.37
N PRO A 63 1.66 -4.58 26.58
CA PRO A 63 1.35 -3.24 27.05
C PRO A 63 1.98 -2.18 26.12
N PRO A 64 1.31 -1.04 25.89
CA PRO A 64 1.85 0.01 25.05
C PRO A 64 3.14 0.57 25.67
N GLN A 65 4.15 0.76 24.83
CA GLN A 65 5.45 1.30 25.23
C GLN A 65 5.50 2.84 25.18
N TYR A 66 4.45 3.45 24.62
CA TYR A 66 4.33 4.87 24.37
C TYR A 66 2.86 5.30 24.50
N GLN A 67 2.63 6.62 24.54
CA GLN A 67 1.28 7.15 24.62
C GLN A 67 0.53 6.87 23.33
N LEU A 68 -0.59 6.17 23.44
CA LEU A 68 -1.40 5.79 22.30
C LEU A 68 -2.15 7.01 21.72
N PRO A 69 -2.29 7.10 20.39
CA PRO A 69 -3.09 8.14 19.75
C PRO A 69 -4.59 7.96 19.97
N ARG A 70 -5.01 6.77 20.44
CA ARG A 70 -6.40 6.38 20.70
C ARG A 70 -6.53 5.74 22.10
N PRO A 71 -7.72 5.75 22.72
CA PRO A 71 -7.97 4.99 23.95
C PRO A 71 -7.63 3.50 23.79
N ILE A 72 -7.15 2.88 24.86
CA ILE A 72 -6.66 1.48 24.82
C ILE A 72 -7.75 0.51 24.39
N GLU A 73 -9.01 0.78 24.75
CA GLU A 73 -10.17 -0.05 24.41
C GLU A 73 -10.41 -0.07 22.89
N VAL A 74 -10.16 1.06 22.21
CA VAL A 74 -10.28 1.15 20.75
C VAL A 74 -9.15 0.37 20.09
N VAL A 75 -7.92 0.48 20.59
CA VAL A 75 -6.78 -0.28 20.09
C VAL A 75 -7.05 -1.78 20.22
N GLN A 76 -7.44 -2.24 21.41
CA GLN A 76 -7.78 -3.65 21.65
C GLN A 76 -8.87 -4.15 20.72
N ALA A 77 -9.95 -3.38 20.52
CA ALA A 77 -11.04 -3.77 19.63
C ALA A 77 -10.60 -3.92 18.17
N VAL A 78 -9.70 -3.06 17.68
CA VAL A 78 -9.18 -3.16 16.31
C VAL A 78 -8.27 -4.37 16.14
N TYR A 79 -7.40 -4.65 17.11
CA TYR A 79 -6.56 -5.85 17.09
C TYR A 79 -7.36 -7.14 17.20
N ASP A 80 -8.42 -7.16 18.01
CA ASP A 80 -9.36 -8.28 18.08
C ASP A 80 -10.04 -8.51 16.73
N PHE A 81 -10.48 -7.42 16.08
CA PHE A 81 -11.06 -7.50 14.74
C PHE A 81 -10.05 -8.05 13.73
N ALA A 82 -8.82 -7.52 13.71
CA ALA A 82 -7.78 -7.99 12.80
C ALA A 82 -7.42 -9.46 13.02
N GLY A 83 -7.26 -9.87 14.28
CA GLY A 83 -6.99 -11.27 14.65
C GLY A 83 -8.08 -12.23 14.17
N ARG A 84 -9.35 -11.80 14.18
CA ARG A 84 -10.51 -12.64 13.84
C ARG A 84 -10.96 -12.56 12.39
N ARG A 85 -10.76 -11.43 11.71
CA ARG A 85 -11.37 -11.14 10.40
C ARG A 85 -10.36 -10.88 9.28
N PRO A 86 -9.37 -11.78 9.06
CA PRO A 86 -8.48 -11.64 7.92
C PRO A 86 -9.22 -11.78 6.57
N ASP A 87 -10.37 -12.46 6.54
CA ASP A 87 -11.29 -12.53 5.39
C ASP A 87 -11.84 -11.16 4.98
N VAL A 88 -11.93 -10.23 5.94
CA VAL A 88 -12.34 -8.85 5.68
C VAL A 88 -11.12 -7.99 5.36
N LEU A 89 -10.06 -8.10 6.16
CA LEU A 89 -8.87 -7.26 6.01
C LEU A 89 -8.12 -7.47 4.69
N GLN A 90 -8.25 -8.63 4.05
CA GLN A 90 -7.71 -8.86 2.70
C GLN A 90 -8.31 -7.92 1.63
N TYR A 91 -9.48 -7.35 1.88
CA TYR A 91 -10.14 -6.39 0.98
C TYR A 91 -9.96 -4.94 1.40
N VAL A 92 -9.35 -4.69 2.56
CA VAL A 92 -9.07 -3.34 3.04
C VAL A 92 -7.69 -2.92 2.53
N PRO A 93 -7.59 -1.89 1.68
CA PRO A 93 -6.29 -1.40 1.21
C PRO A 93 -5.50 -0.75 2.34
N CYS A 94 -4.17 -0.87 2.28
CA CYS A 94 -3.26 -0.17 3.18
C CYS A 94 -2.68 1.07 2.49
N PHE A 95 -2.77 2.22 3.16
CA PHE A 95 -2.29 3.51 2.64
C PHE A 95 -1.18 4.12 3.49
N CYS A 96 -0.57 3.34 4.38
CA CYS A 96 0.47 3.80 5.30
C CYS A 96 1.81 4.11 4.62
N GLY A 97 2.05 3.58 3.40
CA GLY A 97 3.32 3.75 2.70
C GLY A 97 4.46 2.83 3.20
N CYS A 98 4.13 1.83 4.03
CA CYS A 98 5.08 0.89 4.65
C CYS A 98 5.39 -0.36 3.79
N GLN A 99 5.07 -0.36 2.49
CA GLN A 99 5.27 -1.52 1.62
C GLN A 99 6.75 -1.94 1.51
N ALA A 100 7.66 -0.97 1.55
CA ALA A 100 9.10 -1.25 1.56
C ALA A 100 9.58 -1.97 2.83
N SER A 101 8.78 -1.93 3.91
CA SER A 101 9.00 -2.66 5.16
C SER A 101 8.41 -4.07 5.15
N GLY A 102 7.81 -4.51 4.04
CA GLY A 102 7.29 -5.86 3.85
C GLY A 102 5.79 -6.02 4.12
N HIS A 103 5.07 -4.95 4.47
CA HIS A 103 3.60 -4.99 4.59
C HIS A 103 2.95 -4.94 3.20
N VAL A 104 2.11 -5.93 2.90
CA VAL A 104 1.44 -6.07 1.60
C VAL A 104 -0.05 -5.72 1.65
N GLY A 105 -0.66 -5.69 2.83
CA GLY A 105 -2.06 -5.32 3.02
C GLY A 105 -2.38 -4.83 4.43
N ASN A 106 -3.64 -4.45 4.66
CA ASN A 106 -4.05 -3.86 5.93
C ASN A 106 -3.95 -4.83 7.13
N ASP A 107 -4.06 -6.16 6.93
CA ASP A 107 -3.86 -7.12 8.03
C ASP A 107 -2.44 -7.07 8.60
N ASP A 108 -1.46 -6.75 7.76
CA ASP A 108 -0.05 -6.78 8.16
C ASP A 108 0.29 -5.61 9.11
N CYS A 109 -0.55 -4.58 9.19
CA CYS A 109 -0.44 -3.53 10.20
C CYS A 109 -0.64 -4.07 11.62
N PHE A 110 -1.33 -5.20 11.78
CA PHE A 110 -1.73 -5.75 13.09
C PHE A 110 -1.18 -7.15 13.34
N VAL A 111 -0.89 -7.91 12.29
CA VAL A 111 -0.52 -9.33 12.38
C VAL A 111 0.74 -9.58 11.56
N SER A 112 1.83 -9.93 12.25
CA SER A 112 3.12 -10.24 11.62
C SER A 112 3.14 -11.63 10.99
N SER A 113 2.43 -12.59 11.58
CA SER A 113 2.31 -13.95 11.07
C SER A 113 1.08 -14.66 11.64
N ARG A 114 0.68 -15.76 11.01
CA ARG A 114 -0.35 -16.68 11.52
C ARG A 114 0.17 -18.10 11.47
N ASP A 115 -0.13 -18.90 12.48
CA ASP A 115 0.18 -20.34 12.47
C ASP A 115 -0.79 -21.13 11.57
N ALA A 116 -0.62 -22.45 11.49
CA ALA A 116 -1.46 -23.32 10.67
C ALA A 116 -2.96 -23.30 11.06
N SER A 117 -3.28 -22.93 12.30
CA SER A 117 -4.66 -22.76 12.79
C SER A 117 -5.23 -21.36 12.52
N GLY A 118 -4.39 -20.43 12.02
CA GLY A 118 -4.74 -19.03 11.81
C GLY A 118 -4.48 -18.13 13.03
N LYS A 119 -3.92 -18.68 14.12
CA LYS A 119 -3.64 -17.91 15.34
C LYS A 119 -2.62 -16.82 15.04
N PRO A 120 -2.91 -15.54 15.34
CA PRO A 120 -2.03 -14.44 14.98
C PRO A 120 -0.84 -14.32 15.94
N THR A 121 0.30 -13.89 15.40
CA THR A 121 1.36 -13.18 16.13
C THR A 121 1.21 -11.70 15.81
N TRP A 122 1.21 -10.85 16.84
CA TRP A 122 0.96 -9.42 16.66
C TRP A 122 2.12 -8.70 15.97
N ASP A 123 1.78 -7.78 15.08
CA ASP A 123 2.62 -6.65 14.68
C ASP A 123 2.10 -5.43 15.45
N LEU A 124 2.98 -4.65 16.07
CA LEU A 124 2.59 -3.52 16.92
C LEU A 124 2.45 -2.22 16.13
N HIS A 125 2.75 -2.22 14.83
CA HIS A 125 2.68 -1.05 13.96
C HIS A 125 1.31 -0.35 14.01
N GLY A 126 0.22 -1.13 14.09
CA GLY A 126 -1.15 -0.61 14.17
C GLY A 126 -1.52 0.08 15.48
N MET A 127 -0.63 0.13 16.48
CA MET A 127 -0.87 0.91 17.71
C MET A 127 -0.55 2.41 17.55
N GLY A 128 0.18 2.79 16.51
CA GLY A 128 0.65 4.16 16.27
C GLY A 128 2.16 4.24 16.10
#